data_AF-A0A2D8M237-F1
#
_entry.id   AF-A0A2D8M237-F1
#
_cell.length_a   1.000
_cell.length_b   1.000
_cell.length_c   1.000
_cell.angle_alpha   90.00
_cell.angle_beta   90.00
_cell.angle_gamma   90.00
#
_symmetry.space_group_name_H-M   'P 1'
#
loop_
_entity.id
_entity.type
_entity.pdbx_description
1 polymer ?
#
loop_
_entity_poly.entity_id
_entity_poly.type
_entity_poly.pdbx_seq_one_letter_code
_entity_poly.pdbx_strand_id
1 'polypeptide(L)'
;MRFYLTTITLLLLTACGGGFHTGFVTAQVNGALEKEWAGWDKVTAVREKDCPRGTEENPLLPSEVMQSFECWESAVQQYVMPVAVAPDILMSYLIDIEESVLNYKNGIIDRESHKLASKKLWSGYVSNVNAKVNSILNQANQIDMQAAQQQQQYFQNLSHQIQQQETMQARQCSSIDIAPMASLGCKNVCINGNWAEVCG
;
A
#
# COMPACT_ATOMS: atom_id res chain seq x y z
N MET A 1 -3.05 35.33 20.15
CA MET A 1 -2.24 34.70 19.08
C MET A 1 -1.44 33.49 19.59
N ARG A 2 -2.09 32.42 20.09
CA ARG A 2 -1.41 31.18 20.50
C ARG A 2 -1.94 29.92 19.79
N PHE A 3 -3.04 30.04 19.05
CA PHE A 3 -3.69 28.92 18.36
C PHE A 3 -3.19 28.66 16.93
N TYR A 4 -2.41 29.59 16.34
CA TYR A 4 -1.87 29.42 14.98
C TYR A 4 -0.52 28.70 14.94
N LEU A 5 0.22 28.69 16.05
CA LEU A 5 1.54 28.04 16.12
C LEU A 5 1.45 26.52 16.21
N THR A 6 0.42 25.98 16.88
CA THR A 6 0.21 24.54 17.06
C THR A 6 -0.28 23.83 15.80
N THR A 7 -1.07 24.50 14.94
CA THR A 7 -1.52 23.94 13.66
C THR A 7 -0.40 23.84 12.64
N ILE A 8 0.55 24.78 12.64
CA ILE A 8 1.73 24.75 11.77
C ILE A 8 2.69 23.63 12.19
N THR A 9 2.83 23.34 13.49
CA THR A 9 3.68 22.24 13.97
C THR A 9 3.13 20.86 13.60
N LEU A 10 1.81 20.69 13.57
CA LEU A 10 1.18 19.42 13.19
C LEU A 10 1.35 19.14 11.68
N LEU A 11 1.27 20.17 10.83
CA LEU A 11 1.51 20.06 9.39
C LEU A 11 3.00 19.84 9.03
N LEU A 12 3.92 20.34 9.86
CA LEU A 12 5.36 20.11 9.71
C LEU A 12 5.80 18.70 10.12
N LEU A 13 5.07 18.01 11.02
CA LEU A 13 5.40 16.64 11.41
C LEU A 13 5.07 15.61 10.31
N THR A 14 4.08 15.89 9.46
CA THR A 14 3.80 15.11 8.25
C THR A 14 4.76 15.43 7.10
N ALA A 15 5.54 16.50 7.21
CA ALA A 15 6.37 17.03 6.12
C ALA A 15 7.75 16.35 5.98
N CYS A 16 8.16 15.47 6.91
CA CYS A 16 9.51 14.90 6.93
C CYS A 16 9.60 13.40 6.58
N GLY A 17 8.53 12.75 6.12
CA GLY A 17 8.57 11.31 5.82
C GLY A 17 7.65 10.90 4.68
N GLY A 18 8.02 11.20 3.44
CA GLY A 18 7.44 10.51 2.28
C GLY A 18 7.78 9.02 2.40
N GLY A 19 6.80 8.19 2.77
CA GLY A 19 7.01 6.78 3.10
C GLY A 19 6.14 6.25 4.25
N PHE A 20 5.40 7.10 4.97
CA PHE A 20 4.53 6.63 6.06
C PHE A 20 3.41 5.72 5.53
N HIS A 21 2.84 6.02 4.37
CA HIS A 21 1.75 5.23 3.81
C HIS A 21 2.24 3.89 3.24
N THR A 22 3.32 3.90 2.45
CA THR A 22 3.96 2.66 1.98
C THR A 22 4.42 1.80 3.15
N GLY A 23 5.05 2.37 4.18
CA GLY A 23 5.51 1.61 5.35
C GLY A 23 4.38 0.93 6.10
N PHE A 24 3.29 1.65 6.36
CA PHE A 24 2.09 1.12 7.00
C PHE A 24 1.42 0.02 6.16
N VAL A 25 1.19 0.28 4.87
CA VAL A 25 0.56 -0.68 3.96
C VAL A 25 1.42 -1.93 3.79
N THR A 26 2.74 -1.79 3.71
CA THR A 26 3.67 -2.93 3.62
C THR A 26 3.57 -3.82 4.85
N ALA A 27 3.59 -3.22 6.05
CA ALA A 27 3.43 -3.99 7.29
C ALA A 27 2.07 -4.70 7.38
N GLN A 28 1.00 -4.02 6.96
CA GLN A 28 -0.35 -4.59 6.96
C GLN A 28 -0.47 -5.77 5.99
N VAL A 29 0.01 -5.62 4.75
CA VAL A 29 -0.08 -6.65 3.72
C VAL A 29 0.81 -7.84 4.06
N ASN A 30 2.04 -7.60 4.53
CA ASN A 30 2.92 -8.69 4.96
C ASN A 30 2.34 -9.44 6.16
N GLY A 31 1.79 -8.74 7.14
CA GLY A 31 1.14 -9.38 8.29
C GLY A 31 -0.12 -10.16 7.92
N ALA A 32 -0.87 -9.74 6.90
CA ALA A 32 -2.00 -10.51 6.37
C ALA A 32 -1.51 -11.75 5.61
N LEU A 33 -0.47 -11.62 4.80
CA LEU A 33 0.13 -12.72 4.04
C LEU A 33 0.71 -13.80 4.96
N GLU A 34 1.41 -13.41 6.02
CA GLU A 34 1.91 -14.33 7.06
C GLU A 34 0.77 -15.12 7.72
N LYS A 35 -0.34 -14.44 8.04
CA LYS A 35 -1.53 -15.10 8.62
C LYS A 35 -2.18 -16.05 7.63
N GLU A 36 -2.27 -15.68 6.37
CA GLU A 36 -2.81 -16.54 5.32
C GLU A 36 -1.96 -17.81 5.14
N TRP A 37 -0.63 -17.69 5.07
CA TRP A 37 0.26 -18.85 4.98
C TRP A 37 0.19 -19.74 6.22
N ALA A 38 0.13 -19.15 7.43
CA ALA A 38 -0.12 -19.91 8.65
C ALA A 38 -1.49 -20.60 8.64
N GLY A 39 -2.49 -20.03 7.97
CA GLY A 39 -3.78 -20.67 7.69
C GLY A 39 -3.62 -21.90 6.80
N TRP A 40 -2.86 -21.78 5.70
CA TRP A 40 -2.55 -22.89 4.79
C TRP A 40 -1.78 -24.03 5.46
N ASP A 41 -0.86 -23.72 6.37
CA ASP A 41 -0.15 -24.72 7.18
C ASP A 41 -1.14 -25.52 8.04
N LYS A 42 -2.12 -24.84 8.67
CA LYS A 42 -3.18 -25.51 9.44
C LYS A 42 -4.07 -26.38 8.56
N VAL A 43 -4.46 -25.88 7.39
CA VAL A 43 -5.24 -26.67 6.41
C VAL A 43 -4.48 -27.93 6.02
N THR A 44 -3.16 -27.83 5.80
CA THR A 44 -2.32 -28.98 5.47
C THR A 44 -2.29 -29.99 6.61
N ALA A 45 -2.11 -29.52 7.86
CA ALA A 45 -2.13 -30.39 9.03
C ALA A 45 -3.49 -31.11 9.22
N VAL A 46 -4.61 -30.40 9.04
CA VAL A 46 -5.96 -31.00 9.08
C VAL A 46 -6.13 -32.00 7.96
N ARG A 47 -5.72 -31.66 6.74
CA ARG A 47 -5.79 -32.56 5.58
C ARG A 47 -5.03 -33.86 5.80
N GLU A 48 -3.84 -33.79 6.38
CA GLU A 48 -3.00 -34.97 6.64
C GLU A 48 -3.56 -35.88 7.73
N LYS A 49 -4.24 -35.30 8.71
CA LYS A 49 -4.71 -36.00 9.91
C LYS A 49 -6.16 -36.50 9.79
N ASP A 50 -7.04 -35.64 9.30
CA ASP A 50 -8.49 -35.80 9.46
C ASP A 50 -9.22 -36.06 8.13
N CYS A 51 -8.63 -35.68 6.99
CA CYS A 51 -9.27 -35.87 5.68
C CYS A 51 -8.91 -37.23 5.04
N PRO A 52 -9.86 -37.89 4.34
CA PRO A 52 -9.55 -39.07 3.53
C PRO A 52 -8.41 -38.78 2.56
N ARG A 53 -7.41 -39.67 2.50
CA ARG A 53 -6.25 -39.52 1.62
C ARG A 53 -5.91 -40.84 0.93
N GLY A 54 -5.55 -40.70 -0.35
CA GLY A 54 -5.01 -41.79 -1.15
C GLY A 54 -3.50 -41.74 -1.10
N THR A 55 -2.88 -42.91 -1.13
CA THR A 55 -1.44 -43.04 -1.35
C THR A 55 -1.16 -43.30 -2.83
N GLU A 56 0.11 -43.38 -3.23
CA GLU A 56 0.44 -43.84 -4.59
C GLU A 56 0.08 -45.31 -4.80
N GLU A 57 0.20 -46.13 -3.74
CA GLU A 57 -0.10 -47.56 -3.77
C GLU A 57 -1.59 -47.84 -3.64
N ASN A 58 -2.34 -46.98 -2.94
CA ASN A 58 -3.79 -47.09 -2.77
C ASN A 58 -4.44 -45.70 -2.97
N PRO A 59 -4.71 -45.31 -4.22
CA PRO A 59 -5.33 -44.02 -4.53
C PRO A 59 -6.79 -43.99 -4.06
N LEU A 60 -7.29 -42.80 -3.75
CA LEU A 60 -8.72 -42.61 -3.45
C LEU A 60 -9.55 -43.05 -4.64
N LEU A 61 -10.67 -43.70 -4.34
CA LEU A 61 -11.69 -43.94 -5.34
C LEU A 61 -12.32 -42.61 -5.77
N PRO A 62 -12.79 -42.48 -7.03
CA PRO A 62 -13.47 -41.27 -7.51
C PRO A 62 -14.60 -40.77 -6.59
N SER A 63 -15.30 -41.69 -5.92
CA SER A 63 -16.36 -41.39 -4.94
C SER A 63 -15.85 -40.76 -3.64
N GLU A 64 -14.61 -41.06 -3.24
CA GLU A 64 -13.99 -40.59 -2.00
C GLU A 64 -13.25 -39.26 -2.18
N VAL A 65 -12.93 -38.87 -3.42
CA VAL A 65 -12.23 -37.61 -3.68
C VAL A 65 -13.09 -36.40 -3.33
N MET A 66 -14.40 -36.43 -3.57
CA MET A 66 -15.29 -35.34 -3.12
C MET A 66 -15.31 -35.21 -1.60
N GLN A 67 -15.35 -36.31 -0.86
CA GLN A 67 -15.30 -36.26 0.60
C GLN A 67 -13.96 -35.70 1.11
N SER A 68 -12.85 -36.07 0.45
CA SER A 68 -11.54 -35.49 0.73
C SER A 68 -11.50 -33.98 0.44
N PHE A 69 -12.09 -33.55 -0.68
CA PHE A 69 -12.18 -32.16 -1.08
C PHE A 69 -13.04 -31.35 -0.09
N GLU A 70 -14.25 -31.79 0.23
CA GLU A 70 -15.16 -31.11 1.17
C GLU A 70 -14.52 -30.95 2.55
N CYS A 71 -13.79 -31.97 3.03
CA CYS A 71 -13.03 -31.88 4.28
C CYS A 71 -11.92 -30.81 4.20
N TRP A 72 -11.14 -30.80 3.11
CA TRP A 72 -10.11 -29.79 2.89
C TRP A 72 -10.69 -28.38 2.73
N GLU A 73 -11.77 -28.23 1.97
CA GLU A 73 -12.44 -26.96 1.73
C GLU A 73 -13.00 -26.38 3.03
N SER A 74 -13.62 -27.21 3.87
CA SER A 74 -14.08 -26.79 5.20
C SER A 74 -12.94 -26.22 6.05
N ALA A 75 -11.75 -26.85 6.01
CA ALA A 75 -10.57 -26.32 6.68
C ALA A 75 -10.11 -24.99 6.05
N VAL A 76 -10.14 -24.83 4.72
CA VAL A 76 -9.80 -23.56 4.04
C VAL A 76 -10.76 -22.45 4.47
N GLN A 77 -12.06 -22.71 4.46
CA GLN A 77 -13.09 -21.76 4.90
C GLN A 77 -12.90 -21.36 6.38
N GLN A 78 -12.44 -22.28 7.23
CA GLN A 78 -12.20 -22.02 8.65
C GLN A 78 -10.90 -21.24 8.92
N TYR A 79 -9.80 -21.60 8.25
CA TYR A 79 -8.45 -21.13 8.63
C TYR A 79 -7.82 -20.12 7.68
N VAL A 80 -8.20 -20.12 6.40
CA VAL A 80 -7.60 -19.25 5.38
C VAL A 80 -8.55 -18.12 5.01
N MET A 81 -9.82 -18.42 4.73
CA MET A 81 -10.78 -17.43 4.25
C MET A 81 -10.92 -16.18 5.14
N PRO A 82 -10.93 -16.28 6.49
CA PRO A 82 -11.04 -15.09 7.35
C PRO A 82 -9.82 -14.16 7.30
N VAL A 83 -8.68 -14.66 6.80
CA VAL A 83 -7.40 -13.95 6.79
C VAL A 83 -6.82 -13.77 5.38
N ALA A 84 -7.57 -14.14 4.35
CA ALA A 84 -7.12 -14.08 2.96
C ALA A 84 -6.81 -12.64 2.55
N VAL A 85 -5.62 -12.40 2.00
CA VAL A 85 -5.18 -11.11 1.45
C VAL A 85 -6.03 -10.71 0.25
N ALA A 86 -6.45 -11.70 -0.54
CA ALA A 86 -7.29 -11.53 -1.72
C ALA A 86 -8.41 -12.58 -1.74
N PRO A 87 -9.51 -12.37 -1.01
CA PRO A 87 -10.59 -13.36 -0.87
C PRO A 87 -11.22 -13.76 -2.21
N ASP A 88 -11.28 -12.84 -3.17
CA ASP A 88 -11.76 -13.07 -4.54
C ASP A 88 -10.88 -14.07 -5.30
N ILE A 89 -9.56 -13.96 -5.16
CA ILE A 89 -8.59 -14.89 -5.76
C ILE A 89 -8.70 -16.27 -5.11
N LEU A 90 -8.90 -16.33 -3.79
CA LEU A 90 -9.14 -17.57 -3.06
C LEU A 90 -10.44 -18.26 -3.51
N MET A 91 -11.52 -17.51 -3.63
CA MET A 91 -12.80 -18.06 -4.11
C MET A 91 -12.69 -18.63 -5.52
N SER A 92 -12.03 -17.93 -6.44
CA SER A 92 -11.80 -18.45 -7.80
C SER A 92 -11.00 -19.76 -7.76
N TYR A 93 -9.94 -19.81 -6.95
CA TYR A 93 -9.14 -21.03 -6.78
C TYR A 93 -9.95 -22.21 -6.25
N LEU A 94 -10.83 -21.98 -5.26
CA LEU A 94 -11.70 -23.01 -4.70
C LEU A 94 -12.67 -23.58 -5.74
N ILE A 95 -13.29 -22.71 -6.54
CA ILE A 95 -14.20 -23.10 -7.62
C ILE A 95 -13.46 -23.94 -8.68
N ASP A 96 -12.27 -23.50 -9.11
CA ASP A 96 -11.50 -24.20 -10.13
C ASP A 96 -11.01 -25.59 -9.65
N ILE A 97 -10.68 -25.71 -8.36
CA ILE A 97 -10.33 -27.01 -7.76
C ILE A 97 -11.57 -27.90 -7.69
N GLU A 98 -12.73 -27.39 -7.25
CA GLU A 98 -13.98 -28.14 -7.21
C GLU A 98 -14.32 -28.70 -8.60
N GLU A 99 -14.22 -27.87 -9.65
CA GLU A 99 -14.43 -28.28 -11.03
C GLU A 99 -13.45 -29.40 -11.42
N SER A 100 -12.17 -29.27 -11.07
CA SER A 100 -11.17 -30.31 -11.34
C SER A 100 -11.50 -31.63 -10.62
N VAL A 101 -11.97 -31.57 -9.37
CA VAL A 101 -12.37 -32.74 -8.59
C VAL A 101 -13.61 -33.39 -9.21
N LEU A 102 -14.60 -32.61 -9.63
CA LEU A 102 -15.81 -33.10 -10.29
C LEU A 102 -15.47 -33.78 -11.64
N ASN A 103 -14.58 -33.18 -12.43
CA ASN A 103 -14.11 -33.77 -13.68
C ASN A 103 -13.40 -35.10 -13.46
N TYR A 104 -12.58 -35.22 -12.40
CA TYR A 104 -11.96 -36.49 -12.03
C TYR A 104 -12.99 -37.53 -11.56
N LYS A 105 -13.90 -37.12 -10.66
CA LYS A 105 -14.96 -37.99 -10.14
C LYS A 105 -15.83 -38.57 -11.26
N ASN A 106 -16.15 -37.76 -12.27
CA ASN A 106 -16.98 -38.14 -13.40
C ASN A 106 -16.21 -38.90 -14.49
N GLY A 107 -14.90 -39.15 -14.31
CA GLY A 107 -14.07 -39.87 -15.29
C GLY A 107 -13.77 -39.07 -16.56
N ILE A 108 -13.97 -37.75 -16.55
CA ILE A 108 -13.67 -36.85 -17.67
C ILE A 108 -12.16 -36.69 -17.83
N ILE A 109 -11.45 -36.63 -16.70
CA ILE A 109 -9.98 -36.58 -16.66
C ILE A 109 -9.43 -37.75 -15.84
N ASP A 110 -8.22 -38.19 -16.20
CA ASP A 110 -7.51 -39.20 -15.41
C ASP A 110 -6.83 -38.59 -14.17
N ARG A 111 -6.26 -39.47 -13.34
CA ARG A 111 -5.61 -39.09 -12.08
C ARG A 111 -4.42 -38.16 -12.29
N GLU A 112 -3.58 -38.43 -13.29
CA GLU A 112 -2.38 -37.63 -13.54
C GLU A 112 -2.75 -36.23 -14.06
N SER A 113 -3.80 -36.15 -14.87
CA SER A 113 -4.38 -34.89 -15.33
C SER A 113 -4.97 -34.09 -14.18
N HIS A 114 -5.70 -34.73 -13.26
CA HIS A 114 -6.20 -34.08 -12.03
C HIS A 114 -5.07 -33.59 -11.12
N LYS A 115 -4.03 -34.40 -10.91
CA LYS A 115 -2.82 -34.02 -10.14
C LYS A 115 -2.11 -32.83 -10.77
N LEU A 116 -1.96 -32.81 -12.09
CA LEU A 116 -1.36 -31.70 -12.82
C LEU A 116 -2.22 -30.44 -12.76
N ALA A 117 -3.53 -30.56 -12.94
CA ALA A 117 -4.48 -29.44 -12.82
C ALA A 117 -4.41 -28.81 -11.43
N SER A 118 -4.47 -29.63 -10.37
CA SER A 118 -4.37 -29.16 -8.98
C SER A 118 -3.07 -28.39 -8.71
N LYS A 119 -1.93 -28.86 -9.23
CA LYS A 119 -0.65 -28.15 -9.12
C LYS A 119 -0.63 -26.82 -9.87
N LYS A 120 -1.20 -26.78 -11.07
CA LYS A 120 -1.31 -25.56 -11.87
C LYS A 120 -2.19 -24.53 -11.19
N LEU A 121 -3.34 -24.95 -10.65
CA LEU A 121 -4.26 -24.09 -9.91
C LEU A 121 -3.60 -23.51 -8.66
N TRP A 122 -2.87 -24.34 -7.88
CA TRP A 122 -2.11 -23.83 -6.73
C TRP A 122 -1.03 -22.82 -7.13
N SER A 123 -0.24 -23.13 -8.17
CA SER A 123 0.76 -22.19 -8.67
C SER A 123 0.14 -20.89 -9.19
N GLY A 124 -1.03 -20.97 -9.85
CA GLY A 124 -1.79 -19.83 -10.33
C GLY A 124 -2.30 -18.97 -9.17
N TYR A 125 -2.86 -19.59 -8.13
CA TYR A 125 -3.28 -18.93 -6.90
C TYR A 125 -2.13 -18.12 -6.28
N VAL A 126 -0.99 -18.77 -6.00
CA VAL A 126 0.18 -18.11 -5.40
C VAL A 126 0.67 -16.95 -6.28
N SER A 127 0.72 -17.13 -7.60
CA SER A 127 1.11 -16.08 -8.53
C SER A 127 0.15 -14.89 -8.50
N ASN A 128 -1.16 -15.15 -8.47
CA ASN A 128 -2.19 -14.11 -8.46
C ASN A 128 -2.20 -13.33 -7.14
N VAL A 129 -2.03 -14.01 -6.00
CA VAL A 129 -1.86 -13.37 -4.69
C VAL A 129 -0.62 -12.46 -4.70
N ASN A 130 0.53 -12.94 -5.18
CA ASN A 130 1.74 -12.13 -5.29
C ASN A 130 1.55 -10.91 -6.20
N ALA A 131 0.87 -11.08 -7.34
CA ALA A 131 0.55 -9.96 -8.23
C ALA A 131 -0.36 -8.93 -7.55
N LYS A 132 -1.36 -9.38 -6.78
CA LYS A 132 -2.25 -8.51 -6.01
C LYS A 132 -1.51 -7.73 -4.94
N VAL A 133 -0.66 -8.41 -4.16
CA VAL A 133 0.22 -7.80 -3.15
C VAL A 133 1.09 -6.71 -3.78
N ASN A 134 1.80 -7.04 -4.87
CA ASN A 134 2.65 -6.08 -5.57
C ASN A 134 1.84 -4.89 -6.11
N SER A 135 0.62 -5.11 -6.60
CA SER A 135 -0.26 -4.03 -7.03
C SER A 135 -0.65 -3.10 -5.88
N ILE A 136 -0.96 -3.63 -4.69
CA ILE A 136 -1.30 -2.84 -3.51
C ILE A 136 -0.09 -2.00 -3.07
N LEU A 137 1.10 -2.59 -3.03
CA LEU A 137 2.34 -1.90 -2.66
C LEU A 137 2.70 -0.80 -3.68
N ASN A 138 2.54 -1.08 -4.97
CA ASN A 138 2.76 -0.09 -6.03
C ASN A 138 1.78 1.08 -5.93
N GLN A 139 0.51 0.82 -5.60
CA GLN A 139 -0.47 1.87 -5.40
C GLN A 139 -0.12 2.75 -4.18
N ALA A 140 0.30 2.14 -3.06
CA ALA A 140 0.76 2.89 -1.88
C ALA A 140 1.96 3.78 -2.21
N ASN A 141 2.94 3.25 -2.96
CA ASN A 141 4.10 4.03 -3.43
C ASN A 141 3.69 5.20 -4.31
N GLN A 142 2.72 5.03 -5.21
CA GLN A 142 2.23 6.13 -6.04
C GLN A 142 1.55 7.23 -5.21
N ILE A 143 0.80 6.85 -4.17
CA ILE A 143 0.18 7.82 -3.25
C ILE A 143 1.26 8.61 -2.50
N ASP A 144 2.28 7.94 -1.96
CA ASP A 144 3.39 8.60 -1.28
C ASP A 144 4.16 9.54 -2.22
N MET A 145 4.39 9.13 -3.46
CA MET A 145 5.03 10.00 -4.47
C MET A 145 4.17 11.22 -4.81
N GLN A 146 2.86 11.05 -4.98
CA GLN A 146 1.95 12.17 -5.25
C GLN A 146 1.89 13.14 -4.07
N ALA A 147 1.83 12.64 -2.83
CA ALA A 147 1.85 13.45 -1.63
C ALA A 147 3.17 14.25 -1.53
N ALA A 148 4.31 13.61 -1.78
CA ALA A 148 5.61 14.27 -1.78
C ALA A 148 5.71 15.38 -2.85
N GLN A 149 5.18 15.14 -4.06
CA GLN A 149 5.15 16.14 -5.13
C GLN A 149 4.27 17.35 -4.77
N GLN A 150 3.07 17.12 -4.25
CA GLN A 150 2.18 18.21 -3.81
C GLN A 150 2.81 19.03 -2.69
N GLN A 151 3.47 18.37 -1.75
CA GLN A 151 4.18 19.03 -0.66
C GLN A 151 5.33 19.89 -1.19
N GLN A 152 6.13 19.37 -2.14
CA GLN A 152 7.21 20.13 -2.75
C GLN A 152 6.69 21.39 -3.48
N GLN A 153 5.59 21.26 -4.23
CA GLN A 153 4.94 22.40 -4.89
C GLN A 153 4.41 23.42 -3.88
N TYR A 154 3.81 22.96 -2.78
CA TYR A 154 3.35 23.83 -1.71
C TYR A 154 4.50 24.65 -1.10
N PHE A 155 5.63 24.02 -0.75
CA PHE A 155 6.79 24.73 -0.21
C PHE A 155 7.44 25.69 -1.22
N GLN A 156 7.46 25.35 -2.51
CA GLN A 156 7.91 26.27 -3.57
C GLN A 156 7.00 27.49 -3.70
N ASN A 157 5.68 27.29 -3.66
CA ASN A 157 4.72 28.40 -3.72
C ASN A 157 4.80 29.28 -2.46
N LEU A 158 4.95 28.66 -1.29
CA LEU A 158 5.10 29.38 -0.02
C LEU A 158 6.39 30.21 -0.01
N SER A 159 7.52 29.66 -0.49
CA SER A 159 8.79 30.40 -0.53
C SER A 159 8.72 31.61 -1.47
N HIS A 160 8.02 31.50 -2.60
CA HIS A 160 7.79 32.62 -3.51
C HIS A 160 6.90 33.70 -2.87
N GLN A 161 5.86 33.31 -2.13
CA GLN A 161 5.02 34.26 -1.40
C GLN A 161 5.81 34.99 -0.29
N ILE A 162 6.63 34.27 0.47
CA ILE A 162 7.49 34.85 1.51
C ILE A 162 8.48 35.85 0.89
N GLN A 163 9.18 35.48 -0.19
CA GLN A 163 10.10 36.41 -0.86
C GLN A 163 9.41 37.66 -1.41
N GLN A 164 8.21 37.53 -1.98
CA GLN A 164 7.42 38.69 -2.42
C GLN A 164 6.98 39.57 -1.25
N GLN A 165 6.62 38.97 -0.12
CA GLN A 165 6.24 39.70 1.08
C GLN A 165 7.43 40.43 1.72
N GLU A 166 8.59 39.78 1.83
CA GLU A 166 9.83 40.38 2.33
C GLU A 166 10.29 41.53 1.44
N THR A 167 10.22 41.39 0.11
CA THR A 167 10.58 42.49 -0.81
C THR A 167 9.60 43.66 -0.76
N MET A 168 8.31 43.43 -0.50
CA MET A 168 7.34 44.51 -0.28
C MET A 168 7.53 45.19 1.07
N GLN A 169 7.81 44.43 2.14
CA GLN A 169 8.13 45.01 3.45
C GLN A 169 9.45 45.79 3.44
N ALA A 170 10.49 45.29 2.77
CA ALA A 170 11.76 46.00 2.65
C ALA A 170 11.64 47.32 1.84
N ARG A 171 10.59 47.49 1.04
CA ARG A 171 10.32 48.74 0.32
C ARG A 171 9.53 49.74 1.16
N GLN A 172 8.78 49.30 2.17
CA GLN A 172 8.03 50.18 3.04
C GLN A 172 8.89 50.62 4.24
N CYS A 173 8.81 51.89 4.58
CA CYS A 173 9.53 52.44 5.72
C CYS A 173 8.53 52.70 6.86
N SER A 174 8.62 51.93 7.95
CA SER A 174 7.93 52.25 9.22
C SER A 174 8.86 52.95 10.20
N SER A 175 8.33 53.46 11.32
CA SER A 175 9.09 54.20 12.34
C SER A 175 10.16 53.37 13.08
N ILE A 176 10.24 52.05 12.83
CA ILE A 176 11.15 51.12 13.51
C ILE A 176 12.09 50.41 12.51
N ASP A 177 11.89 50.58 11.20
CA ASP A 177 12.66 49.85 10.19
C ASP A 177 14.02 50.47 9.88
N ILE A 178 15.03 49.61 9.69
CA ILE A 178 16.39 49.99 9.31
C ILE A 178 16.44 50.22 7.80
N ALA A 179 16.97 51.37 7.38
CA ALA A 179 17.13 51.70 5.97
C ALA A 179 18.00 50.66 5.23
N PRO A 180 17.65 50.29 3.98
CA PRO A 180 18.51 49.45 3.16
C PRO A 180 19.86 50.16 2.87
N MET A 181 20.91 49.40 2.53
CA MET A 181 22.20 49.99 2.13
C MET A 181 22.02 50.85 0.88
N ALA A 182 22.47 52.10 0.93
CA ALA A 182 22.52 53.00 -0.21
C ALA A 182 23.81 52.81 -1.00
N SER A 183 23.80 53.20 -2.29
CA SER A 183 25.01 53.24 -3.10
C SER A 183 25.96 54.38 -2.65
N LEU A 184 27.24 54.25 -3.00
CA LEU A 184 28.28 55.21 -2.61
C LEU A 184 27.96 56.61 -3.17
N GLY A 185 27.73 57.57 -2.26
CA GLY A 185 27.35 58.95 -2.60
C GLY A 185 25.86 59.26 -2.45
N CYS A 186 25.05 58.29 -2.05
CA CYS A 186 23.60 58.44 -1.91
C CYS A 186 23.12 58.17 -0.48
N LYS A 187 21.89 58.57 -0.17
CA LYS A 187 21.22 58.29 1.10
C LYS A 187 19.83 57.73 0.83
N ASN A 188 19.43 56.70 1.59
CA ASN A 188 18.05 56.22 1.56
C ASN A 188 17.18 57.07 2.50
N VAL A 189 16.10 57.63 1.96
CA VAL A 189 15.10 58.42 2.69
C VAL A 189 13.72 57.82 2.50
N CYS A 190 12.87 57.94 3.51
CA CYS A 190 11.49 57.48 3.46
C CYS A 190 10.61 58.54 2.79
N ILE A 191 10.03 58.24 1.62
CA ILE A 191 9.12 59.14 0.87
C ILE A 191 7.80 58.41 0.65
N ASN A 192 6.70 58.99 1.13
CA ASN A 192 5.34 58.43 1.02
C ASN A 192 5.24 56.97 1.51
N GLY A 193 5.96 56.64 2.59
CA GLY A 193 5.97 55.31 3.17
C GLY A 193 6.83 54.28 2.43
N ASN A 194 7.65 54.70 1.44
CA ASN A 194 8.63 53.82 0.80
C ASN A 194 10.06 54.35 0.89
N TRP A 195 11.06 53.45 0.98
CA TRP A 195 12.47 53.81 0.89
C TRP A 195 12.82 54.26 -0.55
N ALA A 196 13.40 55.45 -0.67
CA ALA A 196 13.87 56.03 -1.92
C ALA A 196 15.32 56.48 -1.77
N GLU A 197 16.14 56.14 -2.75
CA GLU A 197 17.55 56.54 -2.78
C GLU A 197 17.67 57.95 -3.39
N VAL A 198 18.30 58.86 -2.65
CA VAL A 198 18.55 60.24 -3.10
C VAL A 198 20.06 60.47 -3.12
N CYS A 199 20.58 60.76 -4.30
CA CYS A 199 21.99 61.06 -4.55
C CYS A 199 22.14 62.57 -4.74
N GLY A 200 23.22 63.14 -4.21
CA GLY A 200 23.52 64.57 -4.27
C GLY A 200 24.99 64.84 -4.50
#